data_AF-A0A3C0CUP2-F1
#
_entry.id   AF-A0A3C0CUP2-F1
#
_cell.length_a   1.000
_cell.length_b   1.000
_cell.length_c   1.000
_cell.angle_alpha   90.00
_cell.angle_beta   90.00
_cell.angle_gamma   90.00
#
_symmetry.space_group_name_H-M   'P 1'
#
loop_
_entity.id
_entity.type
_entity.pdbx_description
1 polymer ?
#
loop_
_entity_poly.entity_id
_entity_poly.type
_entity_poly.pdbx_seq_one_letter_code
_entity_poly.pdbx_strand_id
1 'polypeptide(L)'
;MSQQLDINLKALTPSELIRILESGCPEVDNYLGREVYANHNPEYLAKQRARLVETVRLHRERVGEKPTYLLRAPGRLNAFLEYLDMCAGDHMSATIDGDIPVAVSPREDDIVSAVNSNPIFPSEDISISEEFGRFSQEPLDAHAPGIVDNWDNRTKILPYFGRAKGSWLNYIVASYLRVKWEHPDAKILGADLTFGRATAPFRAGTSSSSAIVVLSFLALYITNRDRLANIQLTDACRMLGEAEWYVGTHGGANDQTTILSNRPNYVLYNRHSRSRLESTLLPFLKGIHVVLANSLWEVNKSLNGNQSFNMRKAWMEIGDQVMRLVISAVRDAISSSRAEGRGWISQALKEKLGFGFVPELPLLEADLSLWDKIESNYNKFGSLDSTILGVSDDAIGELILTLPVKLTVEEAAKLLGKTPETIIKLYTRPRRTIGGYHTRTTARFFHNENVIGRSLEKIFLEAEARVAKGELTTDSMEYDLYRQKVGNMVDRLQHTLAYDFRVSTGQLDRLLDIARRGPGYLGGKLTGAGKGGCVSILVREEYSDAMCRYLDREYYGKPSNFEEYRQILEDAQRYFEENDYERMSAEERLDNLRLGLESIPDQRRVITFSRGACALKLGELE
;
A
#
# COMPACT_ATOMS: atom_id res chain seq x y z
N MET A 1 -23.31 -5.08 -7.19
CA MET A 1 -23.31 -6.54 -7.38
C MET A 1 -22.22 -7.14 -6.50
N SER A 2 -22.55 -8.05 -5.59
CA SER A 2 -21.56 -8.69 -4.71
C SER A 2 -20.70 -9.66 -5.53
N GLN A 3 -19.46 -9.27 -5.82
CA GLN A 3 -18.50 -10.17 -6.43
C GLN A 3 -18.04 -11.17 -5.36
N GLN A 4 -18.33 -12.45 -5.56
CA GLN A 4 -17.77 -13.54 -4.76
C GLN A 4 -16.31 -13.76 -5.16
N LEU A 5 -15.51 -14.33 -4.25
CA LEU A 5 -14.17 -14.84 -4.59
C LEU A 5 -14.33 -16.07 -5.49
N ASP A 6 -14.34 -15.86 -6.80
CA ASP A 6 -14.45 -16.96 -7.77
C ASP A 6 -13.09 -17.63 -7.98
N ILE A 7 -12.85 -18.68 -7.19
CA ILE A 7 -11.75 -19.64 -7.38
C ILE A 7 -12.34 -21.03 -7.60
N ASN A 8 -13.27 -21.16 -8.53
CA ASN A 8 -13.81 -22.46 -8.90
C ASN A 8 -12.95 -23.12 -9.98
N LEU A 9 -11.85 -23.74 -9.57
CA LEU A 9 -11.00 -24.55 -10.45
C LEU A 9 -10.88 -25.98 -9.92
N LYS A 10 -10.74 -26.92 -10.85
CA LYS A 10 -10.39 -28.30 -10.53
C LYS A 10 -8.89 -28.37 -10.22
N ALA A 11 -8.53 -28.99 -9.11
CA ALA A 11 -7.13 -29.30 -8.81
C ALA A 11 -6.55 -30.25 -9.88
N LEU A 12 -5.27 -30.07 -10.20
CA LEU A 12 -4.51 -30.95 -11.08
C LEU A 12 -3.41 -31.65 -10.28
N THR A 13 -2.86 -32.72 -10.81
CA THR A 13 -1.62 -33.29 -10.28
C THR A 13 -0.43 -32.39 -10.65
N PRO A 14 0.64 -32.33 -9.83
CA PRO A 14 1.88 -31.66 -10.18
C PRO A 14 2.44 -32.09 -11.54
N SER A 15 2.34 -33.37 -11.90
CA SER A 15 2.81 -33.85 -13.21
C SER A 15 1.97 -33.32 -14.39
N GLU A 16 0.65 -33.19 -14.26
CA GLU A 16 -0.19 -32.52 -15.27
C GLU A 16 0.18 -31.05 -15.43
N LEU A 17 0.36 -30.33 -14.32
CA LEU A 17 0.76 -28.91 -14.33
C LEU A 17 2.10 -28.70 -15.05
N ILE A 18 3.11 -29.53 -14.75
CA ILE A 18 4.42 -29.49 -15.40
C ILE A 18 4.27 -29.75 -16.90
N ARG A 19 3.53 -30.80 -17.28
CA ARG A 19 3.31 -31.15 -18.69
C ARG A 19 2.68 -30.00 -19.49
N ILE A 20 1.64 -29.35 -18.94
CA ILE A 20 0.96 -28.24 -19.62
C ILE A 20 1.91 -27.06 -19.79
N LEU A 21 2.65 -26.67 -18.74
CA LEU A 21 3.58 -25.54 -18.79
C LEU A 21 4.79 -25.78 -19.71
N GLU A 22 5.20 -27.03 -19.90
CA GLU A 22 6.32 -27.41 -20.78
C GLU A 22 5.89 -27.81 -22.20
N SER A 23 4.58 -27.89 -22.47
CA SER A 23 4.04 -28.33 -23.76
C SER A 23 4.48 -27.50 -24.97
N GLY A 24 4.86 -26.24 -24.75
CA GLY A 24 5.10 -25.27 -25.83
C GLY A 24 3.81 -24.83 -26.55
N CYS A 25 2.64 -25.15 -25.99
CA CYS A 25 1.33 -24.82 -26.53
C CYS A 25 1.13 -23.28 -26.58
N PRO A 26 0.85 -22.68 -27.76
CA PRO A 26 0.63 -21.23 -27.90
C PRO A 26 -0.51 -20.69 -27.03
N GLU A 27 -1.50 -21.51 -26.72
CA GLU A 27 -2.66 -21.18 -25.88
C GLU A 27 -2.22 -20.84 -24.46
N VAL A 28 -1.20 -21.51 -23.93
CA VAL A 28 -0.60 -21.20 -22.62
C VAL A 28 0.05 -19.82 -22.66
N ASP A 29 0.77 -19.48 -23.72
CA ASP A 29 1.43 -18.18 -23.86
C ASP A 29 0.44 -17.05 -24.12
N ASN A 30 -0.62 -17.32 -24.88
CA ASN A 30 -1.73 -16.40 -25.06
C ASN A 30 -2.43 -16.12 -23.73
N TYR A 31 -2.71 -17.16 -22.94
CA TYR A 31 -3.30 -17.02 -21.60
C TYR A 31 -2.38 -16.23 -20.67
N LEU A 32 -1.11 -16.64 -20.52
CA LEU A 32 -0.17 -15.97 -19.63
C LEU A 32 0.09 -14.52 -20.07
N GLY A 33 0.22 -14.27 -21.37
CA GLY A 33 0.49 -12.94 -21.90
C GLY A 33 -0.70 -11.99 -21.82
N ARG A 34 -1.92 -12.45 -22.12
CA ARG A 34 -3.13 -11.60 -22.13
C ARG A 34 -3.80 -11.51 -20.77
N GLU A 35 -4.05 -12.65 -20.15
CA GLU A 35 -4.93 -12.75 -18.98
C GLU A 35 -4.16 -12.64 -17.67
N VAL A 36 -2.85 -12.84 -17.66
CA VAL A 36 -2.06 -12.91 -16.42
C VAL A 36 -1.09 -11.73 -16.33
N TYR A 37 -0.13 -11.64 -17.24
CA TYR A 37 0.99 -10.70 -17.14
C TYR A 37 0.82 -9.39 -17.93
N ALA A 38 -0.13 -9.31 -18.86
CA ALA A 38 -0.23 -8.18 -19.79
C ALA A 38 1.11 -7.92 -20.52
N ASN A 39 1.79 -8.99 -20.92
CA ASN A 39 3.11 -8.94 -21.54
C ASN A 39 3.23 -10.05 -22.59
N HIS A 40 3.42 -9.67 -23.86
CA HIS A 40 3.50 -10.60 -24.99
C HIS A 40 4.93 -10.92 -25.42
N ASN A 41 5.95 -10.46 -24.71
CA ASN A 41 7.33 -10.77 -25.03
C ASN A 41 7.58 -12.29 -24.86
N PRO A 42 7.97 -13.03 -25.93
CA PRO A 42 8.13 -14.48 -25.86
C PRO A 42 9.22 -14.93 -24.88
N GLU A 43 10.33 -14.20 -24.77
CA GLU A 43 11.40 -14.51 -23.81
C GLU A 43 10.95 -14.32 -22.37
N TYR A 44 10.17 -13.26 -22.11
CA TYR A 44 9.58 -13.03 -20.80
C TYR A 44 8.63 -14.18 -20.43
N LEU A 45 7.72 -14.57 -21.33
CA LEU A 45 6.75 -15.65 -21.08
C LEU A 45 7.46 -17.00 -20.87
N ALA A 46 8.49 -17.31 -21.66
CA ALA A 46 9.30 -18.50 -21.47
C ALA A 46 9.96 -18.55 -20.08
N LYS A 47 10.51 -17.42 -19.60
CA LYS A 47 11.04 -17.30 -18.23
C LYS A 47 9.96 -17.50 -17.17
N GLN A 48 8.74 -17.00 -17.39
CA GLN A 48 7.64 -17.22 -16.47
C GLN A 48 7.23 -18.69 -16.39
N ARG A 49 7.09 -19.38 -17.53
CA ARG A 49 6.76 -20.83 -17.55
C ARG A 49 7.81 -21.65 -16.81
N ALA A 50 9.09 -21.42 -17.09
CA ALA A 50 10.18 -22.14 -16.43
C ALA A 50 10.13 -21.98 -14.90
N ARG A 51 9.87 -20.76 -14.41
CA ARG A 51 9.74 -20.45 -12.98
C ARG A 51 8.51 -21.10 -12.33
N LEU A 52 7.38 -21.14 -13.04
CA LEU A 52 6.17 -21.82 -12.58
C LEU A 52 6.42 -23.34 -12.47
N VAL A 53 7.07 -23.93 -13.47
CA VAL A 53 7.45 -25.36 -13.46
C VAL A 53 8.39 -25.68 -12.30
N GLU A 54 9.41 -24.87 -12.06
CA GLU A 54 10.33 -25.03 -10.93
C GLU A 54 9.57 -25.09 -9.59
N THR A 55 8.61 -24.18 -9.41
CA THR A 55 7.75 -24.13 -8.21
C THR A 55 6.97 -25.43 -8.03
N VAL A 56 6.37 -25.95 -9.11
CA VAL A 56 5.59 -27.19 -9.07
C VAL A 56 6.48 -28.42 -8.86
N ARG A 57 7.68 -28.45 -9.42
CA ARG A 57 8.65 -29.55 -9.19
C ARG A 57 9.05 -29.65 -7.72
N LEU A 58 9.41 -28.53 -7.10
CA LEU A 58 9.72 -28.47 -5.67
C LEU A 58 8.53 -28.91 -4.82
N HIS A 59 7.30 -28.57 -5.23
CA HIS A 59 6.10 -29.03 -4.54
C HIS A 59 5.93 -30.54 -4.66
N ARG A 60 6.05 -31.09 -5.88
CA ARG A 60 5.93 -32.52 -6.16
C ARG A 60 6.91 -33.35 -5.34
N GLU A 61 8.15 -32.89 -5.18
CA GLU A 61 9.15 -33.57 -4.34
C GLU A 61 8.69 -33.72 -2.89
N ARG A 62 7.91 -32.77 -2.38
CA ARG A 62 7.38 -32.78 -1.01
C ARG A 62 6.08 -33.58 -0.88
N VAL A 63 5.19 -33.49 -1.86
CA VAL A 63 3.80 -33.99 -1.72
C VAL A 63 3.43 -35.14 -2.65
N GLY A 64 4.31 -35.55 -3.56
CA GLY A 64 3.99 -36.51 -4.61
C GLY A 64 2.96 -35.96 -5.59
N GLU A 65 1.96 -36.76 -5.96
CA GLU A 65 0.92 -36.39 -6.93
C GLU A 65 -0.39 -35.94 -6.29
N LYS A 66 -0.35 -35.40 -5.06
CA LYS A 66 -1.56 -34.87 -4.40
C LYS A 66 -2.22 -33.78 -5.26
N PRO A 67 -3.57 -33.66 -5.21
CA PRO A 67 -4.28 -32.58 -5.89
C PRO A 67 -3.71 -31.21 -5.54
N THR A 68 -3.22 -30.51 -6.56
CA THR A 68 -2.45 -29.27 -6.44
C THR A 68 -3.11 -28.13 -7.21
N TYR A 69 -3.15 -26.97 -6.58
CA TYR A 69 -3.48 -25.69 -7.21
C TYR A 69 -2.21 -24.88 -7.40
N LEU A 70 -2.04 -24.27 -8.57
CA LEU A 70 -0.97 -23.31 -8.82
C LEU A 70 -1.55 -21.89 -8.77
N LEU A 71 -1.22 -21.18 -7.70
CA LEU A 71 -1.63 -19.80 -7.45
C LEU A 71 -0.49 -18.85 -7.80
N ARG A 72 -0.84 -17.59 -8.04
CA ARG A 72 0.12 -16.48 -8.04
C ARG A 72 -0.51 -15.23 -7.47
N ALA A 73 0.31 -14.39 -6.83
CA ALA A 73 -0.08 -13.03 -6.45
C ALA A 73 0.98 -12.03 -6.91
N PRO A 74 0.59 -11.00 -7.66
CA PRO A 74 1.50 -9.94 -8.09
C PRO A 74 1.89 -9.03 -6.91
N GLY A 75 3.01 -8.34 -7.05
CA GLY A 75 3.22 -7.08 -6.32
C GLY A 75 2.23 -6.02 -6.82
N ARG A 76 2.12 -4.92 -6.09
CA ARG A 76 1.28 -3.78 -6.48
C ARG A 76 2.05 -2.49 -6.42
N LEU A 77 1.68 -1.55 -7.26
CA LEU A 77 2.10 -0.16 -7.23
C LEU A 77 0.91 0.69 -6.79
N ASN A 78 1.12 1.60 -5.84
CA ASN A 78 0.21 2.72 -5.64
C ASN A 78 0.42 3.69 -6.81
N ALA A 79 -0.34 3.46 -7.88
CA ALA A 79 -0.14 4.08 -9.18
C ALA A 79 -0.25 5.61 -9.10
N PHE A 80 -1.16 6.12 -8.24
CA PHE A 80 -1.36 7.56 -8.06
C PHE A 80 -1.42 7.96 -6.59
N LEU A 81 -2.51 7.64 -5.88
CA LEU A 81 -2.76 8.14 -4.54
C LEU A 81 -2.04 7.28 -3.49
N GLU A 82 -1.38 7.90 -2.50
CA GLU A 82 -0.54 7.21 -1.50
C GLU A 82 -1.02 7.48 -0.05
N TYR A 83 -0.82 6.52 0.86
CA TYR A 83 -1.09 6.62 2.32
C TYR A 83 -2.54 6.87 2.80
N LEU A 84 -3.50 7.15 1.91
CA LEU A 84 -4.84 7.59 2.27
C LEU A 84 -5.71 6.57 3.04
N ASP A 85 -5.71 5.29 2.65
CA ASP A 85 -6.45 4.19 3.28
C ASP A 85 -6.35 4.10 4.80
N MET A 86 -5.19 4.42 5.38
CA MET A 86 -4.97 4.43 6.83
C MET A 86 -5.86 5.43 7.59
N CYS A 87 -6.33 6.48 6.92
CA CYS A 87 -7.30 7.43 7.47
C CYS A 87 -8.57 7.52 6.59
N ALA A 88 -8.99 6.37 6.07
CA ALA A 88 -10.19 6.19 5.25
C ALA A 88 -10.26 7.09 4.01
N GLY A 89 -9.13 7.42 3.38
CA GLY A 89 -9.12 8.10 2.09
C GLY A 89 -8.95 7.13 0.93
N ASP A 90 -9.28 7.58 -0.28
CA ASP A 90 -9.35 6.68 -1.43
C ASP A 90 -7.97 6.46 -2.07
N HIS A 91 -7.78 5.32 -2.72
CA HIS A 91 -6.52 4.93 -3.35
C HIS A 91 -6.69 4.53 -4.80
N MET A 92 -5.72 4.89 -5.67
CA MET A 92 -5.66 4.40 -7.04
C MET A 92 -4.38 3.60 -7.25
N SER A 93 -4.53 2.29 -7.41
CA SER A 93 -3.44 1.31 -7.37
C SER A 93 -3.56 0.31 -8.51
N ALA A 94 -2.44 -0.29 -8.92
CA ALA A 94 -2.42 -1.33 -9.95
C ALA A 94 -1.45 -2.45 -9.57
N THR A 95 -1.73 -3.68 -9.99
CA THR A 95 -0.79 -4.80 -9.85
C THR A 95 0.26 -4.78 -10.95
N ILE A 96 1.46 -5.27 -10.68
CA ILE A 96 2.58 -5.26 -11.61
C ILE A 96 2.88 -6.65 -12.19
N ASP A 97 3.62 -6.72 -13.28
CA ASP A 97 4.07 -7.95 -13.93
C ASP A 97 5.19 -8.70 -13.18
N GLY A 98 5.45 -8.35 -11.92
CA GLY A 98 6.25 -9.15 -11.00
C GLY A 98 5.34 -9.79 -9.94
N ASP A 99 5.50 -11.09 -9.70
CA ASP A 99 4.63 -11.86 -8.81
C ASP A 99 5.38 -12.91 -7.98
N ILE A 100 4.64 -13.60 -7.11
CA ILE A 100 5.07 -14.76 -6.33
C ILE A 100 4.14 -15.93 -6.69
N PRO A 101 4.66 -17.02 -7.27
CA PRO A 101 3.88 -18.24 -7.48
C PRO A 101 3.87 -19.11 -6.21
N VAL A 102 2.78 -19.84 -5.99
CA VAL A 102 2.60 -20.77 -4.89
C VAL A 102 1.88 -22.03 -5.37
N ALA A 103 2.47 -23.20 -5.11
CA ALA A 103 1.78 -24.47 -5.26
C ALA A 103 1.13 -24.86 -3.93
N VAL A 104 -0.13 -25.29 -3.97
CA VAL A 104 -0.97 -25.59 -2.80
C VAL A 104 -1.59 -26.96 -2.93
N SER A 105 -1.35 -27.84 -1.95
CA SER A 105 -2.10 -29.08 -1.77
C SER A 105 -2.92 -29.00 -0.47
N PRO A 106 -4.26 -29.10 -0.51
CA PRO A 106 -5.10 -29.14 0.69
C PRO A 106 -4.74 -30.33 1.60
N ARG A 107 -4.84 -30.13 2.92
CA ARG A 107 -4.65 -31.19 3.93
C ARG A 107 -5.96 -31.47 4.68
N GLU A 108 -5.97 -32.59 5.39
CA GLU A 108 -7.10 -33.04 6.21
C GLU A 108 -6.94 -32.71 7.72
N ASP A 109 -5.75 -32.26 8.12
CA ASP A 109 -5.41 -31.79 9.47
C ASP A 109 -5.37 -30.25 9.52
N ASP A 110 -5.05 -29.67 10.68
CA ASP A 110 -4.95 -28.21 10.88
C ASP A 110 -3.51 -27.67 10.69
N ILE A 111 -2.65 -28.43 10.01
CA ILE A 111 -1.23 -28.10 9.84
C ILE A 111 -1.00 -27.35 8.53
N VAL A 112 -0.38 -26.17 8.61
CA VAL A 112 0.14 -25.44 7.45
C VAL A 112 1.64 -25.71 7.32
N SER A 113 2.05 -26.40 6.26
CA SER A 113 3.45 -26.71 5.98
C SER A 113 4.00 -25.78 4.89
N ALA A 114 4.75 -24.74 5.28
CA ALA A 114 5.23 -23.71 4.36
C ALA A 114 6.72 -23.87 4.05
N VAL A 115 7.05 -23.95 2.76
CA VAL A 115 8.44 -23.94 2.25
C VAL A 115 8.59 -22.85 1.20
N ASN A 116 9.78 -22.24 1.18
CA ASN A 116 10.19 -21.30 0.15
C ASN A 116 11.33 -21.88 -0.71
N SER A 117 11.28 -21.63 -2.01
CA SER A 117 12.38 -21.97 -2.94
C SER A 117 13.69 -21.26 -2.59
N ASN A 118 13.62 -20.11 -1.91
CA ASN A 118 14.80 -19.41 -1.44
C ASN A 118 15.12 -19.83 0.02
N PRO A 119 16.29 -20.46 0.27
CA PRO A 119 16.63 -21.04 1.56
C PRO A 119 16.83 -20.01 2.69
N ILE A 120 16.91 -18.71 2.37
CA ILE A 120 16.97 -17.67 3.42
C ILE A 120 15.66 -17.59 4.22
N PHE A 121 14.56 -18.13 3.69
CA PHE A 121 13.26 -18.17 4.34
C PHE A 121 13.04 -19.57 4.92
N PRO A 122 13.20 -19.75 6.25
CA PRO A 122 13.12 -21.06 6.88
C PRO A 122 11.71 -21.64 6.82
N SER A 123 11.64 -22.96 6.73
CA SER A 123 10.39 -23.73 6.67
C SER A 123 9.94 -24.14 8.07
N GLU A 124 8.62 -24.23 8.27
CA GLU A 124 8.01 -24.66 9.54
C GLU A 124 6.64 -25.29 9.26
N ASP A 125 6.28 -26.30 10.05
CA ASP A 125 4.93 -26.85 10.12
C ASP A 125 4.19 -26.18 11.28
N ILE A 126 3.01 -25.64 11.00
CA ILE A 126 2.31 -24.74 11.92
C ILE A 126 0.90 -25.27 12.18
N SER A 127 0.56 -25.61 13.43
CA SER A 127 -0.83 -25.88 13.82
C SER A 127 -1.61 -24.57 13.96
N ILE A 128 -2.69 -24.45 13.18
CA ILE A 128 -3.57 -23.28 13.21
C ILE A 128 -4.21 -23.12 14.60
N SER A 129 -4.64 -24.23 15.21
CA SER A 129 -5.32 -24.20 16.50
C SER A 129 -4.39 -23.81 17.64
N GLU A 130 -3.15 -24.31 17.63
CA GLU A 130 -2.13 -23.95 18.63
C GLU A 130 -1.74 -22.47 18.52
N GLU A 131 -1.50 -21.98 17.30
CA GLU A 131 -1.21 -20.57 17.05
C GLU A 131 -2.34 -19.65 17.51
N PHE A 132 -3.57 -20.00 17.17
CA PHE A 132 -4.75 -19.24 17.58
C PHE A 132 -4.94 -19.28 19.09
N GLY A 133 -4.78 -20.44 19.73
CA GLY A 133 -4.85 -20.58 21.19
C GLY A 133 -3.81 -19.70 21.88
N ARG A 134 -2.55 -19.79 21.45
CA ARG A 134 -1.45 -18.96 21.99
C ARG A 134 -1.74 -17.47 21.86
N PHE A 135 -2.24 -17.02 20.72
CA PHE A 135 -2.51 -15.61 20.50
C PHE A 135 -3.78 -15.12 21.20
N SER A 136 -4.88 -15.86 21.16
CA SER A 136 -6.19 -15.42 21.67
C SER A 136 -6.34 -15.57 23.19
N GLN A 137 -5.66 -16.52 23.81
CA GLN A 137 -5.79 -16.81 25.25
C GLN A 137 -4.80 -16.02 26.13
N GLU A 138 -3.81 -15.36 25.54
CA GLU A 138 -2.86 -14.54 26.30
C GLU A 138 -3.61 -13.41 27.03
N PRO A 139 -3.53 -13.26 28.36
CA PRO A 139 -4.28 -12.25 29.09
C PRO A 139 -3.88 -10.82 28.69
N LEU A 140 -4.67 -10.13 27.86
CA LEU A 140 -4.33 -8.80 27.36
C LEU A 140 -4.16 -7.77 28.49
N ASP A 141 -4.97 -7.89 29.55
CA ASP A 141 -4.94 -7.00 30.72
C ASP A 141 -3.58 -7.02 31.44
N ALA A 142 -2.84 -8.14 31.37
CA ALA A 142 -1.49 -8.24 31.93
C ALA A 142 -0.45 -7.36 31.18
N HIS A 143 -0.71 -7.04 29.91
CA HIS A 143 0.18 -6.22 29.06
C HIS A 143 -0.30 -4.78 28.94
N ALA A 144 -1.61 -4.57 28.95
CA ALA A 144 -2.25 -3.26 28.85
C ALA A 144 -3.57 -3.23 29.63
N PRO A 145 -3.52 -2.88 30.93
CA PRO A 145 -4.70 -2.88 31.78
C PRO A 145 -5.81 -1.98 31.27
N GLY A 146 -7.06 -2.46 31.33
CA GLY A 146 -8.25 -1.68 30.97
C GLY A 146 -8.47 -1.46 29.46
N ILE A 147 -7.71 -2.12 28.61
CA ILE A 147 -7.92 -2.13 27.16
C ILE A 147 -8.93 -3.22 26.78
N VAL A 148 -9.90 -2.89 25.94
CA VAL A 148 -10.89 -3.85 25.42
C VAL A 148 -10.19 -4.92 24.58
N ASP A 149 -10.42 -6.20 24.89
CA ASP A 149 -9.85 -7.32 24.14
C ASP A 149 -10.61 -7.55 22.83
N ASN A 150 -10.01 -7.09 21.74
CA ASN A 150 -10.48 -7.29 20.36
C ASN A 150 -9.25 -7.41 19.44
N TRP A 151 -9.47 -7.78 18.18
CA TRP A 151 -8.38 -7.98 17.22
C TRP A 151 -7.46 -6.75 17.08
N ASP A 152 -8.04 -5.55 16.96
CA ASP A 152 -7.32 -4.29 16.78
C ASP A 152 -6.38 -4.01 17.97
N ASN A 153 -6.92 -4.01 19.19
CA ASN A 153 -6.14 -3.75 20.39
C ASN A 153 -5.11 -4.87 20.65
N ARG A 154 -5.49 -6.13 20.44
CA ARG A 154 -4.60 -7.26 20.68
C ARG A 154 -3.40 -7.24 19.72
N THR A 155 -3.61 -6.96 18.43
CA THR A 155 -2.51 -6.85 17.46
C THR A 155 -1.64 -5.60 17.66
N LYS A 156 -2.18 -4.51 18.22
CA LYS A 156 -1.38 -3.34 18.64
C LYS A 156 -0.45 -3.64 19.82
N ILE A 157 -0.93 -4.39 20.80
CA ILE A 157 -0.18 -4.66 22.05
C ILE A 157 0.72 -5.88 21.91
N LEU A 158 0.25 -6.92 21.22
CA LEU A 158 0.88 -8.23 21.10
C LEU A 158 1.14 -8.62 19.61
N PRO A 159 1.78 -7.76 18.80
CA PRO A 159 2.10 -8.14 17.43
C PRO A 159 3.04 -9.35 17.44
N TYR A 160 2.82 -10.29 16.51
CA TYR A 160 3.59 -11.52 16.30
C TYR A 160 3.83 -12.33 17.58
N PHE A 161 2.88 -12.28 18.53
CA PHE A 161 3.03 -12.89 19.85
C PHE A 161 3.39 -14.38 19.76
N GLY A 162 4.44 -14.76 20.50
CA GLY A 162 5.00 -16.11 20.49
C GLY A 162 5.85 -16.46 19.27
N ARG A 163 6.07 -15.53 18.32
CA ARG A 163 6.93 -15.71 17.15
C ARG A 163 8.05 -14.68 17.09
N ALA A 164 9.13 -15.02 16.38
CA ALA A 164 10.21 -14.10 16.11
C ALA A 164 9.72 -12.90 15.27
N LYS A 165 10.04 -11.68 15.71
CA LYS A 165 9.77 -10.46 14.96
C LYS A 165 10.42 -10.53 13.59
N GLY A 166 9.66 -10.20 12.54
CA GLY A 166 10.15 -10.19 11.16
C GLY A 166 10.22 -11.56 10.48
N SER A 167 9.79 -12.65 11.14
CA SER A 167 9.65 -13.94 10.47
C SER A 167 8.66 -13.86 9.31
N TRP A 168 9.05 -14.38 8.14
CA TRP A 168 8.19 -14.38 6.95
C TRP A 168 6.93 -15.26 7.15
N LEU A 169 7.01 -16.26 8.02
CA LEU A 169 5.88 -17.12 8.37
C LEU A 169 4.77 -16.36 9.10
N ASN A 170 5.08 -15.23 9.77
CA ASN A 170 4.07 -14.41 10.43
C ASN A 170 3.04 -13.87 9.42
N TYR A 171 3.45 -13.61 8.16
CA TYR A 171 2.52 -13.18 7.10
C TYR A 171 1.57 -14.29 6.68
N ILE A 172 2.01 -15.55 6.72
CA ILE A 172 1.17 -16.71 6.46
C ILE A 172 0.18 -16.90 7.60
N VAL A 173 0.68 -16.96 8.84
CA VAL A 173 -0.11 -17.18 10.04
C VAL A 173 -1.16 -16.07 10.23
N ALA A 174 -0.82 -14.82 9.92
CA ALA A 174 -1.70 -13.67 10.01
C ALA A 174 -3.07 -13.90 9.32
N SER A 175 -3.09 -14.44 8.09
CA SER A 175 -4.36 -14.67 7.38
C SER A 175 -5.20 -15.74 8.05
N TYR A 176 -4.57 -16.83 8.54
CA TYR A 176 -5.25 -17.90 9.25
C TYR A 176 -5.84 -17.43 10.59
N LEU A 177 -5.04 -16.71 11.39
CA LEU A 177 -5.49 -16.15 12.66
C LEU A 177 -6.64 -15.18 12.47
N ARG A 178 -6.57 -14.29 11.48
CA ARG A 178 -7.62 -13.30 11.27
C ARG A 178 -8.93 -13.95 10.84
N VAL A 179 -8.90 -14.93 9.93
CA VAL A 179 -10.10 -15.66 9.52
C VAL A 179 -10.66 -16.47 10.69
N LYS A 180 -9.80 -17.13 11.48
CA LYS A 180 -10.21 -17.86 12.69
C LYS A 180 -10.82 -16.94 13.75
N TRP A 181 -10.34 -15.70 13.88
CA TRP A 181 -10.92 -14.71 14.77
C TRP A 181 -12.32 -14.27 14.34
N GLU A 182 -12.56 -14.14 13.02
CA GLU A 182 -13.89 -13.82 12.48
C GLU A 182 -14.86 -15.01 12.62
N HIS A 183 -14.32 -16.22 12.52
CA HIS A 183 -15.08 -17.47 12.54
C HIS A 183 -14.55 -18.42 13.63
N PRO A 184 -14.75 -18.08 14.91
CA PRO A 184 -14.15 -18.81 16.04
C PRO A 184 -14.55 -20.28 16.09
N ASP A 185 -15.75 -20.62 15.62
CA ASP A 185 -16.26 -22.01 15.63
C ASP A 185 -15.81 -22.84 14.42
N ALA A 186 -15.25 -22.21 13.37
CA ALA A 186 -14.86 -22.92 12.16
C ALA A 186 -13.65 -23.82 12.42
N LYS A 187 -13.75 -25.10 12.09
CA LYS A 187 -12.60 -26.02 12.06
C LYS A 187 -11.82 -25.80 10.76
N ILE A 188 -10.74 -25.03 10.84
CA ILE A 188 -9.91 -24.68 9.69
C ILE A 188 -8.87 -25.76 9.48
N LEU A 189 -8.86 -26.34 8.29
CA LEU A 189 -7.84 -27.26 7.81
C LEU A 189 -6.65 -26.51 7.20
N GLY A 190 -5.48 -27.14 7.28
CA GLY A 190 -4.22 -26.64 6.78
C GLY A 190 -3.94 -27.04 5.33
N ALA A 191 -2.74 -26.72 4.87
CA ALA A 191 -2.31 -26.95 3.49
C ALA A 191 -0.78 -27.08 3.40
N ASP A 192 -0.31 -27.85 2.41
CA ASP A 192 1.09 -27.86 2.00
C ASP A 192 1.31 -26.70 1.01
N LEU A 193 2.17 -25.72 1.38
CA LEU A 193 2.45 -24.51 0.59
C LEU A 193 3.90 -24.51 0.11
N THR A 194 4.14 -24.36 -1.19
CA THR A 194 5.48 -24.17 -1.76
C THR A 194 5.54 -22.84 -2.52
N PHE A 195 6.25 -21.87 -1.93
CA PHE A 195 6.47 -20.55 -2.51
C PHE A 195 7.65 -20.60 -3.49
N GLY A 196 7.39 -20.29 -4.75
CA GLY A 196 8.41 -20.20 -5.78
C GLY A 196 9.16 -18.88 -5.79
N ARG A 197 10.06 -18.72 -6.76
CA ARG A 197 10.89 -17.52 -6.89
C ARG A 197 10.03 -16.29 -7.17
N ALA A 198 10.17 -15.26 -6.34
CA ALA A 198 9.54 -13.97 -6.56
C ALA A 198 10.24 -13.19 -7.69
N THR A 199 9.45 -12.51 -8.54
CA THR A 199 9.95 -11.56 -9.56
C THR A 199 9.49 -10.13 -9.30
N ALA A 200 8.59 -9.93 -8.33
CA ALA A 200 8.29 -8.62 -7.79
C ALA A 200 9.58 -8.01 -7.19
N PRO A 201 9.96 -6.77 -7.54
CA PRO A 201 11.19 -6.17 -7.04
C PRO A 201 11.15 -6.05 -5.51
N PHE A 202 12.12 -6.65 -4.83
CA PHE A 202 12.26 -6.53 -3.38
C PHE A 202 12.58 -5.08 -3.02
N ARG A 203 12.05 -4.61 -1.88
CA ARG A 203 12.32 -3.26 -1.33
C ARG A 203 11.93 -2.08 -2.24
N ALA A 204 11.23 -2.31 -3.35
CA ALA A 204 10.85 -1.27 -4.31
C ALA A 204 9.51 -0.59 -4.04
N GLY A 205 8.96 -0.72 -2.83
CA GLY A 205 7.64 -0.18 -2.50
C GLY A 205 6.47 -0.95 -3.12
N THR A 206 6.68 -2.20 -3.57
CA THR A 206 5.70 -3.02 -4.32
C THR A 206 4.84 -3.97 -3.47
N SER A 207 4.94 -3.87 -2.13
CA SER A 207 4.31 -4.71 -1.08
C SER A 207 4.21 -6.21 -1.39
N SER A 208 5.38 -6.83 -1.60
CA SER A 208 5.54 -8.28 -1.67
C SER A 208 5.04 -9.03 -0.42
N SER A 209 5.00 -8.39 0.75
CA SER A 209 4.44 -8.95 1.99
C SER A 209 2.94 -9.22 1.87
N SER A 210 2.19 -8.27 1.33
CA SER A 210 0.74 -8.39 1.18
C SER A 210 0.37 -9.44 0.13
N ALA A 211 1.23 -9.67 -0.86
CA ALA A 211 1.08 -10.80 -1.79
C ALA A 211 1.16 -12.16 -1.08
N ILE A 212 2.03 -12.32 -0.07
CA ILE A 212 2.10 -13.54 0.75
C ILE A 212 0.81 -13.69 1.56
N VAL A 213 0.34 -12.63 2.23
CA VAL A 213 -0.91 -12.66 3.00
C VAL A 213 -2.10 -13.05 2.11
N VAL A 214 -2.19 -12.48 0.90
CA VAL A 214 -3.22 -12.83 -0.08
C VAL A 214 -3.07 -14.29 -0.51
N LEU A 215 -1.88 -14.77 -0.87
CA LEU A 215 -1.67 -16.18 -1.26
C LEU A 215 -2.06 -17.15 -0.14
N SER A 216 -1.69 -16.85 1.09
CA SER A 216 -2.03 -17.64 2.27
C SER A 216 -3.53 -17.68 2.52
N PHE A 217 -4.23 -16.56 2.32
CA PHE A 217 -5.69 -16.53 2.35
C PHE A 217 -6.33 -17.32 1.22
N LEU A 218 -5.84 -17.22 -0.01
CA LEU A 218 -6.38 -17.99 -1.13
C LEU A 218 -6.19 -19.49 -0.90
N ALA A 219 -5.04 -19.90 -0.36
CA ALA A 219 -4.80 -21.29 0.04
C ALA A 219 -5.77 -21.73 1.15
N LEU A 220 -5.94 -20.93 2.20
CA LEU A 220 -6.91 -21.16 3.26
C LEU A 220 -8.32 -21.33 2.69
N TYR A 221 -8.74 -20.39 1.84
CA TYR A 221 -10.08 -20.36 1.26
C TYR A 221 -10.32 -21.57 0.36
N ILE A 222 -9.38 -21.95 -0.51
CA ILE A 222 -9.51 -23.14 -1.36
C ILE A 222 -9.67 -24.42 -0.53
N THR A 223 -8.89 -24.57 0.54
CA THR A 223 -8.98 -25.74 1.44
C THR A 223 -10.28 -25.76 2.24
N ASN A 224 -10.83 -24.60 2.60
CA ASN A 224 -11.88 -24.48 3.61
C ASN A 224 -13.20 -23.86 3.12
N ARG A 225 -13.38 -23.58 1.83
CA ARG A 225 -14.57 -22.89 1.30
C ARG A 225 -15.90 -23.53 1.70
N ASP A 226 -15.94 -24.86 1.82
CA ASP A 226 -17.15 -25.59 2.22
C ASP A 226 -17.41 -25.54 3.73
N ARG A 227 -16.42 -25.09 4.52
CA ARG A 227 -16.44 -24.97 5.99
C ARG A 227 -16.59 -23.53 6.46
N LEU A 228 -16.30 -22.57 5.60
CA LEU A 228 -16.43 -21.14 5.88
C LEU A 228 -17.78 -20.65 5.36
N ALA A 229 -18.42 -19.75 6.11
CA ALA A 229 -19.54 -19.00 5.57
C ALA A 229 -19.09 -18.26 4.30
N ASN A 230 -20.03 -17.95 3.38
CA ASN A 230 -19.70 -17.32 2.11
C ASN A 230 -19.03 -15.95 2.31
N ILE A 231 -17.70 -15.91 2.28
CA ILE A 231 -16.89 -14.69 2.46
C ILE A 231 -17.05 -13.82 1.21
N GLN A 232 -17.63 -12.63 1.38
CA GLN A 232 -17.70 -11.66 0.30
C GLN A 232 -16.31 -11.05 0.05
N LEU A 233 -16.02 -10.67 -1.21
CA LEU A 233 -14.73 -10.08 -1.57
C LEU A 233 -14.38 -8.86 -0.71
N THR A 234 -15.37 -8.01 -0.39
CA THR A 234 -15.14 -6.83 0.48
C THR A 234 -14.72 -7.22 1.89
N ASP A 235 -15.28 -8.32 2.43
CA ASP A 235 -14.97 -8.79 3.78
C ASP A 235 -13.60 -9.45 3.80
N ALA A 236 -13.26 -10.22 2.76
CA ALA A 236 -11.91 -10.74 2.55
C ALA A 236 -10.89 -9.59 2.51
N CYS A 237 -11.11 -8.56 1.69
CA CYS A 237 -10.20 -7.41 1.57
C CYS A 237 -9.97 -6.73 2.93
N ARG A 238 -11.05 -6.46 3.68
CA ARG A 238 -10.97 -5.90 5.03
C ARG A 238 -10.15 -6.80 5.95
N MET A 239 -10.50 -8.09 6.05
CA MET A 239 -9.79 -9.04 6.89
C MET A 239 -8.30 -9.12 6.53
N LEU A 240 -7.92 -9.11 5.26
CA LEU A 240 -6.51 -9.21 4.89
C LEU A 240 -5.70 -7.94 5.20
N GLY A 241 -6.32 -6.76 5.13
CA GLY A 241 -5.72 -5.54 5.67
C GLY A 241 -5.47 -5.64 7.18
N GLU A 242 -6.48 -6.12 7.91
CA GLU A 242 -6.41 -6.33 9.37
C GLU A 242 -5.45 -7.47 9.78
N ALA A 243 -5.26 -8.47 8.92
CA ALA A 243 -4.38 -9.60 9.17
C ALA A 243 -2.93 -9.14 9.34
N GLU A 244 -2.46 -8.20 8.49
CA GLU A 244 -1.10 -7.65 8.59
C GLU A 244 -0.84 -6.90 9.90
N TRP A 245 -1.87 -6.54 10.67
CA TRP A 245 -1.66 -5.92 11.97
C TRP A 245 -0.96 -6.90 12.93
N TYR A 246 -1.20 -8.21 12.78
CA TYR A 246 -0.47 -9.24 13.52
C TYR A 246 1.03 -9.23 13.23
N VAL A 247 1.48 -8.85 12.03
CA VAL A 247 2.94 -8.76 11.75
C VAL A 247 3.58 -7.47 12.30
N GLY A 248 2.78 -6.60 12.93
CA GLY A 248 3.22 -5.33 13.52
C GLY A 248 3.08 -4.12 12.57
N THR A 249 2.53 -4.30 11.37
CA THR A 249 2.24 -3.20 10.43
C THR A 249 0.76 -2.92 10.42
N HIS A 250 0.37 -1.78 10.99
CA HIS A 250 -1.04 -1.45 11.17
C HIS A 250 -1.60 -0.59 10.03
N GLY A 251 -1.46 -1.09 8.80
CA GLY A 251 -1.88 -0.42 7.55
C GLY A 251 -3.38 -0.53 7.25
N GLY A 252 -3.79 -0.05 6.07
CA GLY A 252 -5.14 -0.26 5.56
C GLY A 252 -5.25 -1.54 4.70
N ALA A 253 -6.24 -1.57 3.80
CA ALA A 253 -6.55 -2.74 2.98
C ALA A 253 -6.28 -2.52 1.47
N ASN A 254 -5.71 -1.37 1.07
CA ASN A 254 -5.54 -1.05 -0.35
C ASN A 254 -4.67 -2.08 -1.09
N ASP A 255 -3.58 -2.52 -0.45
CA ASP A 255 -2.62 -3.44 -1.06
C ASP A 255 -3.29 -4.77 -1.38
N GLN A 256 -3.96 -5.35 -0.39
CA GLN A 256 -4.66 -6.64 -0.47
C GLN A 256 -5.84 -6.56 -1.45
N THR A 257 -6.60 -5.46 -1.41
CA THR A 257 -7.73 -5.23 -2.32
C THR A 257 -7.27 -5.17 -3.77
N THR A 258 -6.19 -4.42 -4.03
CA THR A 258 -5.59 -4.28 -5.35
C THR A 258 -5.05 -5.61 -5.84
N ILE A 259 -4.29 -6.31 -4.99
CA ILE A 259 -3.74 -7.61 -5.32
C ILE A 259 -4.88 -8.59 -5.63
N LEU A 260 -5.98 -8.62 -4.89
CA LEU A 260 -7.09 -9.54 -5.17
C LEU A 260 -7.90 -9.19 -6.43
N SER A 261 -8.10 -7.91 -6.73
CA SER A 261 -9.20 -7.48 -7.60
C SER A 261 -8.78 -6.84 -8.93
N ASN A 262 -7.50 -6.52 -9.11
CA ASN A 262 -7.05 -5.78 -10.29
C ASN A 262 -7.16 -6.60 -11.60
N ARG A 263 -7.30 -5.91 -12.73
CA ARG A 263 -7.31 -6.51 -14.08
C ARG A 263 -6.11 -6.05 -14.92
N PRO A 264 -5.67 -6.85 -15.91
CA PRO A 264 -4.64 -6.44 -16.87
C PRO A 264 -4.95 -5.08 -17.51
N ASN A 265 -4.01 -4.13 -17.46
CA ASN A 265 -4.14 -2.77 -18.01
C ASN A 265 -5.23 -1.89 -17.36
N TYR A 266 -5.61 -2.18 -16.12
CA TYR A 266 -6.49 -1.33 -15.31
C TYR A 266 -5.77 -0.78 -14.09
N VAL A 267 -6.29 0.34 -13.61
CA VAL A 267 -6.03 0.91 -12.28
C VAL A 267 -7.28 0.66 -11.44
N LEU A 268 -7.11 0.14 -10.24
CA LEU A 268 -8.18 -0.06 -9.28
C LEU A 268 -8.31 1.18 -8.40
N TYR A 269 -9.48 1.83 -8.45
CA TYR A 269 -9.83 2.93 -7.55
C TYR A 269 -10.58 2.38 -6.32
N ASN A 270 -9.86 2.23 -5.21
CA ASN A 270 -10.33 1.74 -3.93
C ASN A 270 -10.86 2.90 -3.08
N ARG A 271 -12.17 2.93 -2.84
CA ARG A 271 -12.82 3.99 -2.06
C ARG A 271 -12.99 3.59 -0.60
N HIS A 272 -11.95 3.84 0.19
CA HIS A 272 -12.00 3.63 1.64
C HIS A 272 -12.78 4.73 2.37
N SER A 273 -13.07 5.85 1.71
CA SER A 273 -13.89 6.95 2.27
C SER A 273 -15.37 6.63 2.39
N ARG A 274 -15.84 5.56 1.75
CA ARG A 274 -17.21 5.07 1.84
C ARG A 274 -17.38 4.17 3.07
N SER A 275 -18.62 4.04 3.55
CA SER A 275 -18.96 3.20 4.70
C SER A 275 -18.66 1.70 4.49
N ARG A 276 -18.75 1.24 3.23
CA ARG A 276 -18.28 -0.08 2.79
C ARG A 276 -17.25 0.13 1.69
N LEU A 277 -16.16 -0.64 1.74
CA LEU A 277 -15.13 -0.62 0.70
C LEU A 277 -15.77 -0.89 -0.66
N GLU A 278 -15.60 0.07 -1.56
CA GLU A 278 -16.03 0.00 -2.95
C GLU A 278 -14.83 0.17 -3.86
N SER A 279 -14.66 -0.74 -4.83
CA SER A 279 -13.56 -0.67 -5.79
C SER A 279 -14.10 -0.55 -7.21
N THR A 280 -13.58 0.41 -7.97
CA THR A 280 -13.91 0.61 -9.39
C THR A 280 -12.69 0.36 -10.25
N LEU A 281 -12.86 -0.42 -11.32
CA LEU A 281 -11.82 -0.63 -12.32
C LEU A 281 -11.85 0.53 -13.32
N LEU A 282 -10.74 1.26 -13.41
CA LEU A 282 -10.55 2.35 -14.36
C LEU A 282 -9.57 1.90 -15.45
N PRO A 283 -9.95 1.98 -16.74
CA PRO A 283 -9.06 1.63 -17.83
C PRO A 283 -7.85 2.58 -17.83
N PHE A 284 -6.65 2.02 -17.88
CA PHE A 284 -5.45 2.84 -17.96
C PHE A 284 -5.22 3.35 -19.38
N LEU A 285 -4.64 4.55 -19.50
CA LEU A 285 -4.39 5.17 -20.80
C LEU A 285 -3.41 4.33 -21.64
N LYS A 286 -3.70 4.19 -22.93
CA LYS A 286 -2.85 3.48 -23.91
C LYS A 286 -1.62 4.31 -24.27
N GLY A 287 -0.52 3.67 -24.67
CA GLY A 287 0.72 4.36 -25.05
C GLY A 287 1.49 4.95 -23.87
N ILE A 288 1.23 4.47 -22.64
CA ILE A 288 1.99 4.84 -21.44
C ILE A 288 2.57 3.57 -20.82
N HIS A 289 3.88 3.59 -20.61
CA HIS A 289 4.59 2.65 -19.76
C HIS A 289 4.96 3.31 -18.44
N VAL A 290 5.12 2.48 -17.40
CA VAL A 290 5.67 2.93 -16.12
C VAL A 290 7.08 2.38 -16.00
N VAL A 291 8.05 3.27 -15.80
CA VAL A 291 9.41 2.90 -15.41
C VAL A 291 9.52 3.02 -13.90
N LEU A 292 9.75 1.89 -13.24
CA LEU A 292 10.08 1.85 -11.81
C LEU A 292 11.60 1.98 -11.68
N ALA A 293 12.08 2.97 -10.92
CA ALA A 293 13.51 3.23 -10.74
C ALA A 293 13.87 3.40 -9.26
N ASN A 294 14.87 2.67 -8.79
CA ASN A 294 15.36 2.70 -7.42
C ASN A 294 16.30 3.90 -7.20
N SER A 295 16.05 4.71 -6.19
CA SER A 295 16.93 5.82 -5.82
C SER A 295 18.27 5.36 -5.23
N LEU A 296 18.38 4.09 -4.82
CA LEU A 296 19.48 3.55 -4.00
C LEU A 296 19.63 4.23 -2.63
N TRP A 297 18.66 5.07 -2.26
CA TRP A 297 18.51 5.56 -0.90
C TRP A 297 17.67 4.54 -0.13
N GLU A 298 18.32 3.56 0.48
CA GLU A 298 17.63 2.52 1.25
C GLU A 298 17.43 2.94 2.70
N VAL A 299 16.21 2.70 3.21
CA VAL A 299 15.91 2.76 4.64
C VAL A 299 15.35 1.41 5.04
N ASN A 300 16.03 0.74 5.98
CA ASN A 300 15.62 -0.55 6.47
C ASN A 300 14.29 -0.43 7.26
N LYS A 301 13.23 -1.02 6.71
CA LYS A 301 11.86 -0.89 7.22
C LYS A 301 11.65 -1.59 8.58
N SER A 302 12.31 -2.72 8.81
CA SER A 302 12.12 -3.54 10.02
C SER A 302 12.78 -2.95 11.27
N LEU A 303 13.78 -2.09 11.10
CA LEU A 303 14.60 -1.56 12.20
C LEU A 303 14.28 -0.09 12.54
N ASN A 304 14.01 0.79 11.55
CA ASN A 304 13.61 2.19 11.79
C ASN A 304 12.54 2.76 10.83
N GLY A 305 12.27 2.13 9.68
CA GLY A 305 11.21 2.60 8.78
C GLY A 305 9.83 2.57 9.42
N ASN A 306 9.60 1.67 10.40
CA ASN A 306 8.40 1.67 11.22
C ASN A 306 8.20 2.98 11.99
N GLN A 307 9.25 3.66 12.50
CA GLN A 307 9.06 4.93 13.21
C GLN A 307 8.54 6.04 12.29
N SER A 308 9.11 6.22 11.10
CA SER A 308 8.67 7.28 10.18
C SER A 308 7.26 7.01 9.65
N PHE A 309 6.96 5.75 9.32
CA PHE A 309 5.63 5.34 8.90
C PHE A 309 4.60 5.52 10.01
N ASN A 310 4.88 5.01 11.22
CA ASN A 310 4.00 5.16 12.38
C ASN A 310 3.86 6.62 12.83
N MET A 311 4.88 7.46 12.63
CA MET A 311 4.80 8.91 12.86
C MET A 311 3.75 9.56 11.96
N ARG A 312 3.71 9.18 10.68
CA ARG A 312 2.73 9.71 9.73
C ARG A 312 1.32 9.26 10.08
N LYS A 313 1.17 8.01 10.53
CA LYS A 313 -0.07 7.52 11.09
C LYS A 313 -0.52 8.33 12.31
N ALA A 314 0.40 8.67 13.21
CA ALA A 314 0.08 9.55 14.35
C ALA A 314 -0.37 10.95 13.89
N TRP A 315 0.21 11.52 12.83
CA TRP A 315 -0.26 12.81 12.28
C TRP A 315 -1.70 12.74 11.79
N MET A 316 -2.06 11.64 11.13
CA MET A 316 -3.41 11.38 10.64
C MET A 316 -4.39 11.19 11.79
N GLU A 317 -4.11 10.29 12.73
CA GLU A 317 -5.04 9.91 13.79
C GLU A 317 -5.24 11.02 14.83
N ILE A 318 -4.18 11.74 15.20
CA ILE A 318 -4.29 12.90 16.09
C ILE A 318 -4.99 14.04 15.34
N GLY A 319 -4.66 14.26 14.07
CA GLY A 319 -5.30 15.27 13.25
C GLY A 319 -6.81 15.06 13.11
N ASP A 320 -7.23 13.83 12.82
CA ASP A 320 -8.65 13.44 12.74
C ASP A 320 -9.38 13.70 14.06
N GLN A 321 -8.83 13.24 15.18
CA GLN A 321 -9.44 13.45 16.49
C GLN A 321 -9.57 14.94 16.82
N VAL A 322 -8.54 15.74 16.51
CA VAL A 322 -8.60 17.19 16.71
C VAL A 322 -9.63 17.84 15.78
N MET A 323 -9.78 17.39 14.54
CA MET A 323 -10.82 17.89 13.64
C MET A 323 -12.23 17.64 14.21
N ARG A 324 -12.47 16.47 14.81
CA ARG A 324 -13.74 16.17 15.49
C ARG A 324 -13.98 17.10 16.68
N LEU A 325 -12.93 17.42 17.45
CA LEU A 325 -13.02 18.39 18.55
C LEU A 325 -13.30 19.80 18.03
N VAL A 326 -12.70 20.21 16.91
CA VAL A 326 -13.00 21.48 16.24
C VAL A 326 -14.47 21.53 15.84
N ILE A 327 -14.96 20.52 15.11
CA ILE A 327 -16.36 20.44 14.68
C ILE A 327 -17.28 20.57 15.89
N SER A 328 -17.07 19.77 16.94
CA SER A 328 -17.85 19.87 18.19
C SER A 328 -17.76 21.25 18.85
N ALA A 329 -16.59 21.88 18.87
CA ALA A 329 -16.43 23.20 19.48
C ALA A 329 -17.20 24.28 18.72
N VAL A 330 -17.18 24.22 17.40
CA VAL A 330 -17.91 25.14 16.54
C VAL A 330 -19.43 24.93 16.65
N ARG A 331 -19.88 23.67 16.64
CA ARG A 331 -21.31 23.33 16.81
C ARG A 331 -21.86 23.78 18.16
N ASP A 332 -21.08 23.66 19.23
CA ASP A 332 -21.46 24.18 20.55
C ASP A 332 -21.56 25.71 20.56
N ALA A 333 -20.68 26.41 19.84
CA ALA A 333 -20.77 27.87 19.72
C ALA A 333 -22.02 28.30 18.92
N ILE A 334 -22.33 27.59 17.84
CA ILE A 334 -23.57 27.80 17.05
C ILE A 334 -24.81 27.57 17.92
N SER A 335 -24.90 26.42 18.62
CA SER A 335 -26.06 26.09 19.44
C SER A 335 -26.22 27.00 20.66
N SER A 336 -25.12 27.57 21.15
CA SER A 336 -25.11 28.54 22.25
C SER A 336 -25.33 29.99 21.80
N SER A 337 -25.68 30.24 20.53
CA SER A 337 -25.85 31.60 19.97
C SER A 337 -24.61 32.49 20.14
N ARG A 338 -23.41 31.90 20.04
CA ARG A 338 -22.10 32.60 20.08
C ARG A 338 -21.42 32.69 18.71
N ALA A 339 -22.11 32.27 17.65
CA ALA A 339 -21.59 32.27 16.28
C ALA A 339 -21.85 33.60 15.56
N GLU A 340 -21.30 34.70 16.10
CA GLU A 340 -21.56 36.05 15.60
C GLU A 340 -20.28 36.89 15.49
N GLY A 341 -20.22 37.76 14.49
CA GLY A 341 -19.10 38.67 14.27
C GLY A 341 -17.91 38.00 13.57
N ARG A 342 -16.93 38.82 13.18
CA ARG A 342 -15.73 38.35 12.48
C ARG A 342 -14.78 37.63 13.46
N GLY A 343 -14.29 36.44 13.11
CA GLY A 343 -13.34 35.70 13.93
C GLY A 343 -13.97 34.84 15.03
N TRP A 344 -15.30 34.66 15.02
CA TRP A 344 -16.02 33.93 16.07
C TRP A 344 -15.57 32.47 16.19
N ILE A 345 -15.20 31.83 15.08
CA ILE A 345 -14.66 30.45 15.09
C ILE A 345 -13.35 30.44 15.86
N SER A 346 -12.44 31.37 15.56
CA SER A 346 -11.14 31.46 16.25
C SER A 346 -11.32 31.67 17.75
N GLN A 347 -12.30 32.48 18.16
CA GLN A 347 -12.64 32.67 19.57
C GLN A 347 -13.17 31.37 20.20
N ALA A 348 -14.12 30.70 19.56
CA ALA A 348 -14.70 29.45 20.06
C ALA A 348 -13.63 28.36 20.26
N LEU A 349 -12.69 28.20 19.31
CA LEU A 349 -11.60 27.24 19.42
C LEU A 349 -10.61 27.63 20.52
N LYS A 350 -10.30 28.92 20.68
CA LYS A 350 -9.44 29.41 21.76
C LYS A 350 -10.04 29.10 23.13
N GLU A 351 -11.33 29.35 23.31
CA GLU A 351 -12.04 29.12 24.57
C GLU A 351 -12.15 27.63 24.91
N LYS A 352 -12.54 26.79 23.95
CA LYS A 352 -12.84 25.37 24.21
C LYS A 352 -11.62 24.45 24.10
N LEU A 353 -10.68 24.75 23.19
CA LEU A 353 -9.53 23.87 22.90
C LEU A 353 -8.18 24.48 23.30
N GLY A 354 -8.12 25.79 23.59
CA GLY A 354 -6.90 26.44 24.06
C GLY A 354 -5.87 26.76 22.96
N PHE A 355 -6.19 26.57 21.67
CA PHE A 355 -5.42 27.08 20.55
C PHE A 355 -6.31 27.99 19.70
N GLY A 356 -5.79 29.15 19.26
CA GLY A 356 -6.65 30.28 18.94
C GLY A 356 -6.16 31.29 17.92
N PHE A 357 -5.15 30.97 17.11
CA PHE A 357 -4.89 31.76 15.90
C PHE A 357 -5.32 30.96 14.67
N VAL A 358 -6.55 31.21 14.26
CA VAL A 358 -7.07 30.79 12.97
C VAL A 358 -7.19 32.06 12.11
N PRO A 359 -6.72 32.04 10.85
CA PRO A 359 -7.01 33.15 9.95
C PRO A 359 -8.52 33.30 9.77
N GLU A 360 -8.94 34.42 9.20
CA GLU A 360 -10.35 34.63 8.89
C GLU A 360 -10.87 33.54 7.93
N LEU A 361 -12.07 33.05 8.23
CA LEU A 361 -12.73 31.96 7.50
C LEU A 361 -14.05 32.47 6.92
N PRO A 362 -14.01 33.32 5.88
CA PRO A 362 -15.19 34.03 5.41
C PRO A 362 -16.33 33.10 4.97
N LEU A 363 -16.05 31.92 4.41
CA LEU A 363 -17.10 30.98 4.01
C LEU A 363 -17.74 30.31 5.23
N LEU A 364 -16.92 29.75 6.12
CA LEU A 364 -17.40 29.00 7.29
C LEU A 364 -17.99 29.88 8.39
N GLU A 365 -17.58 31.15 8.49
CA GLU A 365 -18.18 32.11 9.42
C GLU A 365 -19.50 32.68 8.91
N ALA A 366 -19.66 32.83 7.59
CA ALA A 366 -20.85 33.45 7.00
C ALA A 366 -22.01 32.48 6.78
N ASP A 367 -21.74 31.21 6.45
CA ASP A 367 -22.78 30.21 6.18
C ASP A 367 -22.74 29.07 7.20
N LEU A 368 -23.57 29.19 8.24
CA LEU A 368 -23.67 28.19 9.30
C LEU A 368 -24.20 26.83 8.81
N SER A 369 -24.91 26.78 7.68
CA SER A 369 -25.46 25.52 7.13
C SER A 369 -24.36 24.59 6.60
N LEU A 370 -23.17 25.13 6.30
CA LEU A 370 -22.00 24.33 5.94
C LEU A 370 -21.59 23.41 7.09
N TRP A 371 -21.74 23.85 8.35
CA TRP A 371 -21.40 23.05 9.52
C TRP A 371 -22.34 21.88 9.75
N ASP A 372 -23.61 21.96 9.34
CA ASP A 372 -24.53 20.82 9.40
C ASP A 372 -24.07 19.69 8.47
N LYS A 373 -23.62 20.06 7.27
CA LYS A 373 -23.08 19.11 6.28
C LYS A 373 -21.74 18.53 6.73
N ILE A 374 -20.83 19.37 7.22
CA ILE A 374 -19.53 18.94 7.74
C ILE A 374 -19.74 17.95 8.89
N GLU A 375 -20.57 18.29 9.89
CA GLU A 375 -20.86 17.41 11.03
C GLU A 375 -21.44 16.07 10.61
N SER A 376 -22.40 16.08 9.68
CA SER A 376 -23.10 14.86 9.24
C SER A 376 -22.23 13.94 8.39
N ASN A 377 -21.34 14.49 7.58
CA ASN A 377 -20.60 13.74 6.55
C ASN A 377 -19.13 13.50 6.89
N TYR A 378 -18.57 14.23 7.86
CA TYR A 378 -17.18 14.04 8.26
C TYR A 378 -17.01 12.68 8.97
N ASN A 379 -16.19 11.82 8.39
CA ASN A 379 -15.80 10.55 8.99
C ASN A 379 -14.33 10.56 9.41
N LYS A 380 -13.40 10.74 8.48
CA LYS A 380 -11.96 10.87 8.76
C LYS A 380 -11.34 11.87 7.80
N PHE A 381 -10.03 12.08 7.83
CA PHE A 381 -9.36 12.91 6.83
C PHE A 381 -9.61 12.45 5.39
N GLY A 382 -9.85 11.17 5.15
CA GLY A 382 -10.30 10.69 3.83
C GLY A 382 -11.60 11.30 3.32
N SER A 383 -12.47 11.77 4.22
CA SER A 383 -13.70 12.48 3.86
C SER A 383 -13.48 13.94 3.50
N LEU A 384 -12.25 14.50 3.52
CA LEU A 384 -11.96 15.87 3.09
C LEU A 384 -12.04 16.00 1.55
N ASP A 385 -13.23 15.74 1.02
CA ASP A 385 -13.59 15.67 -0.39
C ASP A 385 -14.94 16.38 -0.57
N SER A 386 -15.05 17.26 -1.56
CA SER A 386 -16.25 18.07 -1.77
C SER A 386 -17.50 17.23 -2.10
N THR A 387 -17.32 16.08 -2.73
CA THR A 387 -18.41 15.14 -3.06
C THR A 387 -18.86 14.30 -1.88
N ILE A 388 -18.06 14.24 -0.81
CA ILE A 388 -18.38 13.52 0.42
C ILE A 388 -18.96 14.49 1.45
N LEU A 389 -18.28 15.61 1.73
CA LEU A 389 -18.77 16.58 2.72
C LEU A 389 -19.99 17.36 2.23
N GLY A 390 -20.17 17.52 0.91
CA GLY A 390 -21.25 18.33 0.34
C GLY A 390 -21.02 19.84 0.46
N VAL A 391 -19.76 20.25 0.59
CA VAL A 391 -19.30 21.65 0.63
C VAL A 391 -18.21 21.87 -0.44
N SER A 392 -17.93 23.13 -0.81
CA SER A 392 -16.92 23.45 -1.83
C SER A 392 -15.50 23.11 -1.37
N ASP A 393 -14.58 22.89 -2.32
CA ASP A 393 -13.17 22.68 -2.01
C ASP A 393 -12.56 23.90 -1.24
N ASP A 394 -13.02 25.12 -1.53
CA ASP A 394 -12.62 26.33 -0.77
C ASP A 394 -13.06 26.28 0.71
N ALA A 395 -14.29 25.82 0.99
CA ALA A 395 -14.78 25.65 2.36
C ALA A 395 -14.01 24.55 3.11
N ILE A 396 -13.57 23.50 2.41
CA ILE A 396 -12.67 22.48 2.98
C ILE A 396 -11.31 23.09 3.28
N GLY A 397 -10.79 23.96 2.40
CA GLY A 397 -9.59 24.74 2.63
C GLY A 397 -9.66 25.54 3.94
N GLU A 398 -10.76 26.26 4.17
CA GLU A 398 -11.02 26.96 5.43
C GLU A 398 -11.13 26.01 6.63
N LEU A 399 -11.82 24.87 6.47
CA LEU A 399 -11.94 23.86 7.53
C LEU A 399 -10.56 23.35 7.95
N ILE A 400 -9.64 23.13 7.00
CA ILE A 400 -8.28 22.70 7.30
C ILE A 400 -7.50 23.76 8.09
N LEU A 401 -7.74 25.06 7.83
CA LEU A 401 -7.06 26.15 8.54
C LEU A 401 -7.39 26.19 10.03
N THR A 402 -8.53 25.64 10.45
CA THR A 402 -8.92 25.50 11.87
C THR A 402 -7.97 24.59 12.66
N LEU A 403 -7.32 23.62 12.00
CA LEU A 403 -6.40 22.71 12.67
C LEU A 403 -5.10 23.43 13.06
N PRO A 404 -4.48 23.07 14.20
CA PRO A 404 -3.14 23.56 14.54
C PRO A 404 -2.12 23.11 13.49
N VAL A 405 -1.07 23.91 13.25
CA VAL A 405 -0.02 23.52 12.28
C VAL A 405 0.68 22.25 12.74
N LYS A 406 1.03 22.21 14.02
CA LYS A 406 1.65 21.08 14.70
C LYS A 406 1.24 21.05 16.17
N LEU A 407 1.33 19.88 16.79
CA LEU A 407 1.11 19.68 18.23
C LEU A 407 2.32 19.00 18.88
N THR A 408 2.72 19.45 20.07
CA THR A 408 3.64 18.70 20.93
C THR A 408 2.93 17.48 21.55
N VAL A 409 3.69 16.63 22.23
CA VAL A 409 3.12 15.48 22.97
C VAL A 409 2.18 15.98 24.06
N GLU A 410 2.58 17.03 24.78
CA GLU A 410 1.84 17.63 25.89
C GLU A 410 0.55 18.29 25.41
N GLU A 411 0.59 19.01 24.29
CA GLU A 411 -0.58 19.64 23.68
C GLU A 411 -1.57 18.57 23.19
N ALA A 412 -1.10 17.53 22.50
CA ALA A 412 -1.93 16.41 22.07
C ALA A 412 -2.55 15.66 23.26
N ALA A 413 -1.76 15.42 24.32
CA ALA A 413 -2.23 14.79 25.55
C ALA A 413 -3.36 15.59 26.20
N LYS A 414 -3.19 16.90 26.34
CA LYS A 414 -4.20 17.81 26.88
C LYS A 414 -5.48 17.80 26.04
N LEU A 415 -5.37 17.94 24.71
CA LEU A 415 -6.53 17.99 23.81
C LEU A 415 -7.32 16.67 23.80
N LEU A 416 -6.63 15.54 23.85
CA LEU A 416 -7.25 14.22 23.77
C LEU A 416 -7.64 13.65 25.14
N GLY A 417 -7.43 14.39 26.23
CA GLY A 417 -7.73 13.94 27.58
C GLY A 417 -6.92 12.72 28.01
N LYS A 418 -5.64 12.65 27.62
CA LYS A 418 -4.71 11.54 27.89
C LYS A 418 -3.46 12.05 28.60
N THR A 419 -2.65 11.15 29.15
CA THR A 419 -1.31 11.53 29.63
C THR A 419 -0.29 11.56 28.47
N PRO A 420 0.81 12.32 28.59
CA PRO A 420 1.92 12.27 27.64
C PRO A 420 2.43 10.85 27.40
N GLU A 421 2.52 10.03 28.44
CA GLU A 421 2.98 8.64 28.37
C GLU A 421 2.02 7.78 27.54
N THR A 422 0.70 7.94 27.74
CA THR A 422 -0.31 7.27 26.90
C THR A 422 -0.20 7.72 25.45
N ILE A 423 0.00 9.01 25.19
CA ILE A 423 0.22 9.51 23.83
C ILE A 423 1.45 8.86 23.21
N ILE A 424 2.58 8.78 23.92
CA ILE A 424 3.81 8.17 23.41
C ILE A 424 3.67 6.65 23.20
N LYS A 425 2.86 5.98 24.03
CA LYS A 425 2.61 4.54 23.91
C LYS A 425 1.71 4.23 22.70
N LEU A 426 0.67 5.04 22.48
CA LEU A 426 -0.25 4.88 21.36
C LEU A 426 0.32 5.43 20.04
N TYR A 427 1.11 6.49 20.13
CA TYR A 427 1.63 7.26 19.00
C TYR A 427 3.15 7.41 19.12
N THR A 428 3.87 7.17 18.03
CA THR A 428 5.35 7.27 18.03
C THR A 428 5.79 8.68 18.44
N ARG A 429 6.69 8.79 19.43
CA ARG A 429 7.23 10.08 19.90
C ARG A 429 7.94 10.83 18.76
N PRO A 430 7.58 12.10 18.46
CA PRO A 430 8.24 12.89 17.43
C PRO A 430 9.73 13.09 17.74
N ARG A 431 10.59 12.89 16.73
CA ARG A 431 12.01 13.29 16.82
C ARG A 431 12.11 14.81 16.96
N ARG A 432 13.15 15.30 17.65
CA ARG A 432 13.39 16.74 17.86
C ARG A 432 13.38 17.55 16.56
N THR A 433 13.92 16.98 15.48
CA THR A 433 13.96 17.59 14.14
C THR A 433 12.59 17.72 13.47
N ILE A 434 11.64 16.85 13.83
CA ILE A 434 10.25 16.89 13.35
C ILE A 434 9.42 17.90 14.16
N GLY A 435 9.69 18.01 15.45
CA GLY A 435 9.18 19.05 16.34
C GLY A 435 7.71 18.92 16.77
N GLY A 436 6.98 17.90 16.31
CA GLY A 436 5.59 17.65 16.72
C GLY A 436 4.80 16.79 15.72
N TYR A 437 3.50 16.61 15.98
CA TYR A 437 2.55 15.96 15.08
C TYR A 437 1.95 17.00 14.11
N HIS A 438 2.13 16.86 12.79
CA HIS A 438 1.75 17.87 11.80
C HIS A 438 0.32 17.64 11.28
N THR A 439 -0.68 18.17 11.98
CA THR A 439 -2.09 17.87 11.71
C THR A 439 -2.64 18.66 10.51
N ARG A 440 -2.41 19.98 10.43
CA ARG A 440 -2.91 20.83 9.33
C ARG A 440 -2.38 20.40 7.96
N THR A 441 -1.07 20.19 7.83
CA THR A 441 -0.48 19.81 6.53
C THR A 441 -0.91 18.40 6.12
N THR A 442 -1.16 17.51 7.08
CA THR A 442 -1.72 16.19 6.80
C THR A 442 -3.16 16.29 6.29
N ALA A 443 -4.03 17.10 6.89
CA ALA A 443 -5.38 17.31 6.38
C ALA A 443 -5.37 17.93 4.96
N ARG A 444 -4.47 18.88 4.71
CA ARG A 444 -4.24 19.45 3.37
C ARG A 444 -3.77 18.40 2.36
N PHE A 445 -2.85 17.53 2.75
CA PHE A 445 -2.40 16.41 1.93
C PHE A 445 -3.60 15.56 1.47
N PHE A 446 -4.45 15.11 2.40
CA PHE A 446 -5.65 14.32 2.07
C PHE A 446 -6.57 15.03 1.10
N HIS A 447 -6.86 16.32 1.34
CA HIS A 447 -7.72 17.10 0.46
C HIS A 447 -7.16 17.23 -0.95
N ASN A 448 -5.87 17.58 -1.07
CA ASN A 448 -5.21 17.73 -2.37
C ASN A 448 -5.18 16.41 -3.16
N GLU A 449 -4.88 15.29 -2.49
CA GLU A 449 -4.90 13.96 -3.10
C GLU A 449 -6.31 13.58 -3.56
N ASN A 450 -7.35 13.85 -2.77
CA ASN A 450 -8.75 13.62 -3.14
C ASN A 450 -9.14 14.42 -4.40
N VAL A 451 -8.79 15.72 -4.46
CA VAL A 451 -9.04 16.58 -5.64
C VAL A 451 -8.37 16.01 -6.90
N ILE A 452 -7.11 15.54 -6.76
CA ILE A 452 -6.39 14.92 -7.87
C ILE A 452 -7.03 13.58 -8.27
N GLY A 453 -7.43 12.75 -7.31
CA GLY A 453 -8.11 11.48 -7.53
C GLY A 453 -9.39 11.63 -8.35
N ARG A 454 -10.29 12.55 -7.96
CA ARG A 454 -11.51 12.86 -8.72
C ARG A 454 -11.20 13.31 -10.16
N SER A 455 -10.13 14.08 -10.33
CA SER A 455 -9.69 14.57 -11.64
C SER A 455 -9.16 13.44 -12.53
N LEU A 456 -8.36 12.53 -11.96
CA LEU A 456 -7.82 11.36 -12.66
C LEU A 456 -8.93 10.41 -13.11
N GLU A 457 -9.90 10.13 -12.22
CA GLU A 457 -11.08 9.32 -12.58
C GLU A 457 -11.81 9.89 -13.78
N LYS A 458 -12.11 11.20 -13.75
CA LYS A 458 -12.77 11.87 -14.87
C LYS A 458 -11.98 11.73 -16.16
N ILE A 459 -10.65 11.92 -16.12
CA ILE A 459 -9.78 11.80 -17.29
C ILE A 459 -9.82 10.39 -17.87
N PHE A 460 -9.69 9.34 -17.05
CA PHE A 460 -9.69 7.96 -17.52
C PHE A 460 -11.03 7.57 -18.15
N LEU A 461 -12.14 7.91 -17.50
CA LEU A 461 -13.49 7.60 -18.00
C LEU A 461 -13.81 8.37 -19.29
N GLU A 462 -13.44 9.64 -19.38
CA GLU A 462 -13.67 10.47 -20.57
C GLU A 462 -12.84 9.97 -21.76
N ALA A 463 -11.55 9.70 -21.55
CA ALA A 463 -10.67 9.21 -22.60
C ALA A 463 -11.15 7.86 -23.17
N GLU A 464 -11.51 6.91 -22.31
CA GLU A 464 -12.06 5.62 -22.75
C GLU A 464 -13.37 5.79 -23.51
N ALA A 465 -14.30 6.60 -22.98
CA ALA A 465 -15.61 6.79 -23.62
C ALA A 465 -15.50 7.39 -25.03
N ARG A 466 -14.58 8.33 -25.24
CA ARG A 466 -14.36 8.96 -26.55
C ARG A 466 -13.70 8.00 -27.55
N VAL A 467 -12.73 7.20 -27.09
CA VAL A 467 -12.13 6.14 -27.92
C VAL A 467 -13.17 5.08 -28.29
N ALA A 468 -13.98 4.62 -27.34
CA ALA A 468 -15.03 3.62 -27.57
C ALA A 468 -16.10 4.10 -28.57
N LYS A 469 -16.38 5.41 -28.62
CA LYS A 469 -17.30 6.02 -29.60
C LYS A 469 -16.66 6.29 -30.97
N GLY A 470 -15.36 6.09 -31.13
CA GLY A 470 -14.62 6.44 -32.33
C GLY A 470 -14.44 7.95 -32.55
N GLU A 471 -14.69 8.77 -31.52
CA GLU A 471 -14.47 10.23 -31.56
C GLU A 471 -12.97 10.57 -31.55
N LEU A 472 -12.14 9.62 -31.10
CA LEU A 472 -10.72 9.81 -30.85
C LEU A 472 -9.96 8.49 -31.08
N THR A 473 -8.75 8.57 -31.63
CA THR A 473 -7.83 7.43 -31.73
C THR A 473 -6.68 7.57 -30.73
N THR A 474 -6.13 6.46 -30.26
CA THR A 474 -5.04 6.45 -29.28
C THR A 474 -3.73 7.06 -29.80
N ASP A 475 -3.58 7.15 -31.12
CA ASP A 475 -2.39 7.73 -31.77
C ASP A 475 -2.55 9.22 -32.09
N SER A 476 -3.71 9.80 -31.81
CA SER A 476 -3.99 11.21 -32.07
C SER A 476 -3.29 12.14 -31.07
N MET A 477 -3.01 13.37 -31.52
CA MET A 477 -2.48 14.43 -30.67
C MET A 477 -3.46 14.83 -29.56
N GLU A 478 -4.76 14.69 -29.78
CA GLU A 478 -5.77 14.99 -28.76
C GLU A 478 -5.78 13.92 -27.65
N TYR A 479 -5.63 12.63 -27.97
CA TYR A 479 -5.48 11.59 -26.95
C TYR A 479 -4.21 11.80 -26.13
N ASP A 480 -3.17 12.31 -26.78
CA ASP A 480 -1.94 12.65 -26.12
C ASP A 480 -2.07 13.71 -25.03
N LEU A 481 -3.01 14.64 -25.17
CA LEU A 481 -3.31 15.62 -24.12
C LEU A 481 -3.83 14.94 -22.84
N TYR A 482 -4.53 13.81 -22.93
CA TYR A 482 -4.89 13.03 -21.72
C TYR A 482 -3.66 12.44 -21.05
N ARG A 483 -2.70 11.92 -21.81
CA ARG A 483 -1.42 11.41 -21.26
C ARG A 483 -0.66 12.50 -20.51
N GLN A 484 -0.56 13.69 -21.11
CA GLN A 484 0.09 14.86 -20.50
C GLN A 484 -0.67 15.34 -19.25
N LYS A 485 -2.00 15.39 -19.28
CA LYS A 485 -2.81 15.75 -18.10
C LYS A 485 -2.59 14.80 -16.93
N VAL A 486 -2.57 13.48 -17.18
CA VAL A 486 -2.27 12.48 -16.15
C VAL A 486 -0.85 12.64 -15.63
N GLY A 487 0.12 12.84 -16.50
CA GLY A 487 1.52 13.12 -16.13
C GLY A 487 1.64 14.34 -15.20
N ASN A 488 1.01 15.47 -15.56
CA ASN A 488 0.97 16.68 -14.73
C ASN A 488 0.32 16.43 -13.36
N MET A 489 -0.71 15.58 -13.29
CA MET A 489 -1.32 15.19 -12.01
C MET A 489 -0.36 14.36 -11.16
N VAL A 490 0.42 13.45 -11.76
CA VAL A 490 1.45 12.68 -11.05
C VAL A 490 2.52 13.59 -10.43
N ASP A 491 2.97 14.62 -11.14
CA ASP A 491 3.93 15.58 -10.58
C ASP A 491 3.33 16.41 -9.42
N ARG A 492 2.04 16.73 -9.49
CA ARG A 492 1.32 17.36 -8.37
C ARG A 492 1.23 16.44 -7.16
N LEU A 493 1.02 15.13 -7.36
CA LEU A 493 1.06 14.13 -6.29
C LEU A 493 2.46 14.02 -5.67
N GLN A 494 3.53 14.10 -6.47
CA GLN A 494 4.88 14.18 -5.89
C GLN A 494 5.05 15.43 -5.02
N HIS A 495 4.50 16.57 -5.43
CA HIS A 495 4.58 17.81 -4.67
C HIS A 495 3.87 17.68 -3.30
N THR A 496 2.65 17.14 -3.27
CA THR A 496 1.91 16.91 -2.01
C THR A 496 2.67 15.95 -1.09
N LEU A 497 3.22 14.87 -1.64
CA LEU A 497 4.05 13.90 -0.89
C LEU A 497 5.32 14.52 -0.32
N ALA A 498 6.00 15.39 -1.09
CA ALA A 498 7.24 16.03 -0.68
C ALA A 498 7.02 17.11 0.38
N TYR A 499 6.03 17.98 0.20
CA TYR A 499 5.89 19.20 1.00
C TYR A 499 4.81 19.14 2.09
N ASP A 500 3.65 18.56 1.77
CA ASP A 500 2.54 18.46 2.73
C ASP A 500 2.76 17.27 3.67
N PHE A 501 3.06 16.12 3.10
CA PHE A 501 3.25 14.88 3.85
C PHE A 501 4.70 14.59 4.24
N ARG A 502 5.67 15.30 3.63
CA ARG A 502 7.09 15.28 4.02
C ARG A 502 7.72 13.89 3.96
N VAL A 503 7.40 13.11 2.95
CA VAL A 503 7.90 11.74 2.77
C VAL A 503 8.95 11.58 1.66
N SER A 504 9.26 12.64 0.90
CA SER A 504 10.40 12.61 -0.04
C SER A 504 11.77 12.74 0.66
N THR A 505 12.82 12.56 -0.14
CA THR A 505 14.24 12.76 0.20
C THR A 505 14.96 13.46 -0.96
N GLY A 506 16.10 14.09 -0.68
CA GLY A 506 16.90 14.73 -1.73
C GLY A 506 17.33 13.76 -2.84
N GLN A 507 17.53 12.47 -2.53
CA GLN A 507 17.87 11.46 -3.53
C GLN A 507 16.68 11.09 -4.44
N LEU A 508 15.48 10.93 -3.88
CA LEU A 508 14.26 10.72 -4.66
C LEU A 508 13.98 11.92 -5.57
N ASP A 509 14.09 13.13 -5.02
CA ASP A 509 13.87 14.37 -5.76
C ASP A 509 14.90 14.53 -6.89
N ARG A 510 16.19 14.23 -6.64
CA ARG A 510 17.25 14.24 -7.65
C ARG A 510 16.99 13.25 -8.79
N LEU A 511 16.56 12.02 -8.46
CA LEU A 511 16.21 11.01 -9.47
C LEU A 511 15.05 11.51 -10.36
N LEU A 512 14.00 12.08 -9.76
CA LEU A 512 12.87 12.65 -10.50
C LEU A 512 13.28 13.85 -11.36
N ASP A 513 14.12 14.75 -10.85
CA ASP A 513 14.62 15.90 -11.59
C ASP A 513 15.48 15.49 -12.80
N ILE A 514 16.23 14.39 -12.69
CA ILE A 514 16.94 13.80 -13.83
C ILE A 514 15.95 13.17 -14.80
N ALA A 515 15.01 12.35 -14.32
CA ALA A 515 14.00 11.69 -15.14
C ALA A 515 13.13 12.67 -15.94
N ARG A 516 12.76 13.83 -15.36
CA ARG A 516 12.00 14.90 -16.02
C ARG A 516 12.61 15.40 -17.33
N ARG A 517 13.95 15.31 -17.45
CA ARG A 517 14.71 15.73 -18.64
C ARG A 517 14.94 14.58 -19.63
N GLY A 518 14.49 13.37 -19.27
CA GLY A 518 14.66 12.17 -20.07
C GLY A 518 13.62 12.05 -21.20
N PRO A 519 13.88 11.15 -22.17
CA PRO A 519 13.03 10.97 -23.34
C PRO A 519 11.65 10.44 -22.95
N GLY A 520 10.60 11.06 -23.51
CA GLY A 520 9.22 10.60 -23.36
C GLY A 520 8.61 10.76 -21.96
N TYR A 521 9.25 11.50 -21.05
CA TYR A 521 8.72 11.77 -19.71
C TYR A 521 7.33 12.44 -19.76
N LEU A 522 6.41 11.95 -18.95
CA LEU A 522 5.07 12.54 -18.75
C LEU A 522 4.87 13.06 -17.33
N GLY A 523 5.35 12.32 -16.32
CA GLY A 523 5.23 12.67 -14.91
C GLY A 523 5.87 11.61 -14.03
N GLY A 524 6.23 11.94 -12.79
CA GLY A 524 6.85 10.97 -11.89
C GLY A 524 6.75 11.33 -10.43
N LYS A 525 6.61 10.29 -9.59
CA LYS A 525 6.48 10.42 -8.14
C LYS A 525 7.22 9.30 -7.41
N LEU A 526 7.53 9.51 -6.14
CA LEU A 526 7.94 8.41 -5.26
C LEU A 526 6.81 7.39 -5.16
N THR A 527 7.15 6.12 -4.90
CA THR A 527 6.16 5.07 -4.67
C THR A 527 6.42 4.26 -3.41
N GLY A 528 5.32 3.90 -2.74
CA GLY A 528 5.33 3.19 -1.47
C GLY A 528 5.64 4.12 -0.28
N ALA A 529 6.22 3.54 0.78
CA ALA A 529 6.33 4.20 2.09
C ALA A 529 7.28 5.42 2.16
N GLY A 530 7.91 5.84 1.06
CA GLY A 530 8.78 7.01 1.00
C GLY A 530 10.02 6.91 1.88
N LYS A 531 10.69 8.05 2.08
CA LYS A 531 11.99 8.20 2.77
C LYS A 531 13.14 7.40 2.17
N GLY A 532 12.98 6.98 0.92
CA GLY A 532 13.91 6.12 0.18
C GLY A 532 13.15 5.25 -0.82
N GLY A 533 13.84 4.27 -1.39
CA GLY A 533 13.24 3.30 -2.31
C GLY A 533 13.06 3.84 -3.72
N CYS A 534 11.92 3.56 -4.34
CA CYS A 534 11.71 3.76 -5.78
C CYS A 534 10.82 4.95 -6.13
N VAL A 535 10.93 5.37 -7.38
CA VAL A 535 10.00 6.28 -8.05
C VAL A 535 9.31 5.56 -9.19
N SER A 536 8.05 5.90 -9.45
CA SER A 536 7.32 5.52 -10.66
C SER A 536 7.33 6.69 -11.64
N ILE A 537 7.76 6.44 -12.86
CA ILE A 537 7.88 7.43 -13.93
C ILE A 537 6.94 7.01 -15.05
N LEU A 538 5.96 7.84 -15.37
CA LEU A 538 5.13 7.69 -16.56
C LEU A 538 5.93 8.14 -17.77
N VAL A 539 6.07 7.25 -18.74
CA VAL A 539 6.80 7.48 -19.99
C VAL A 539 5.91 7.06 -21.14
N ARG A 540 5.98 7.78 -22.24
CA ARG A 540 5.46 7.33 -23.53
C ARG A 540 6.02 5.95 -23.87
N GLU A 541 5.15 5.03 -24.25
CA GLU A 541 5.48 3.62 -24.48
C GLU A 541 6.70 3.45 -25.40
N GLU A 542 6.76 4.18 -26.51
CA GLU A 542 7.83 4.11 -27.50
C GLU A 542 9.21 4.61 -26.99
N TYR A 543 9.24 5.30 -25.85
CA TYR A 543 10.46 5.82 -25.24
C TYR A 543 10.86 5.10 -23.93
N SER A 544 10.14 4.06 -23.49
CA SER A 544 10.40 3.42 -22.18
C SER A 544 11.83 2.86 -22.06
N ASP A 545 12.33 2.20 -23.10
CA ASP A 545 13.70 1.68 -23.12
C ASP A 545 14.75 2.80 -23.21
N ALA A 546 14.43 3.88 -23.93
CA ALA A 546 15.29 5.05 -24.03
C ALA A 546 15.40 5.77 -22.67
N MET A 547 14.31 5.82 -21.90
CA MET A 547 14.31 6.34 -20.54
C MET A 547 15.19 5.48 -19.62
N CYS A 548 15.08 4.15 -19.66
CA CYS A 548 15.96 3.27 -18.87
C CYS A 548 17.44 3.53 -19.17
N ARG A 549 17.83 3.57 -20.46
CA ARG A 549 19.22 3.89 -20.85
C ARG A 549 19.65 5.30 -20.44
N TYR A 550 18.73 6.25 -20.46
CA TYR A 550 18.98 7.61 -20.01
C TYR A 550 19.25 7.64 -18.49
N LEU A 551 18.47 6.94 -17.66
CA LEU A 551 18.70 6.82 -16.22
C LEU A 551 20.02 6.10 -15.91
N ASP A 552 20.34 5.03 -16.65
CA ASP A 552 21.61 4.31 -16.53
C ASP A 552 22.80 5.26 -16.69
N ARG A 553 22.73 6.19 -17.65
CA ARG A 553 23.81 7.15 -17.93
C ARG A 553 23.80 8.38 -17.03
N GLU A 554 22.64 8.99 -16.81
CA GLU A 554 22.52 10.32 -16.19
C GLU A 554 22.31 10.28 -14.68
N TYR A 555 21.73 9.19 -14.16
CA TYR A 555 21.53 9.01 -12.73
C TYR A 555 22.56 8.02 -12.14
N TYR A 556 22.47 6.75 -12.52
CA TYR A 556 23.28 5.69 -11.92
C TYR A 556 24.76 5.77 -12.33
N GLY A 557 25.04 6.08 -13.59
CA GLY A 557 26.39 6.17 -14.16
C GLY A 557 27.19 7.41 -13.75
N LYS A 558 26.62 8.31 -12.93
CA LYS A 558 27.30 9.54 -12.45
C LYS A 558 27.53 9.45 -10.94
N PRO A 559 28.74 9.10 -10.49
CA PRO A 559 29.07 8.99 -9.06
C PRO A 559 28.75 10.25 -8.24
N SER A 560 28.86 11.44 -8.84
CA SER A 560 28.52 12.73 -8.22
C SER A 560 27.07 12.83 -7.74
N ASN A 561 26.16 11.97 -8.24
CA ASN A 561 24.78 11.91 -7.77
C ASN A 561 24.62 11.27 -6.40
N PHE A 562 25.64 10.56 -5.92
CA PHE A 562 25.62 9.82 -4.65
C PHE A 562 26.66 10.34 -3.65
N GLU A 563 27.45 11.36 -4.01
CA GLU A 563 28.56 11.85 -3.19
C GLU A 563 28.10 12.38 -1.83
N GLU A 564 27.06 13.23 -1.82
CA GLU A 564 26.47 13.75 -0.58
C GLU A 564 25.92 12.62 0.29
N TYR A 565 25.27 11.62 -0.31
CA TYR A 565 24.76 10.47 0.42
C TYR A 565 25.89 9.63 1.02
N ARG A 566 26.93 9.35 0.24
CA ARG A 566 28.11 8.61 0.71
C ARG A 566 28.76 9.33 1.88
N GLN A 567 28.97 10.64 1.78
CA GLN A 567 29.54 11.46 2.84
C GLN A 567 28.71 11.39 4.13
N ILE A 568 27.37 11.47 4.05
CA ILE A 568 26.48 11.32 5.21
C ILE A 568 26.67 9.95 5.90
N LEU A 569 26.79 8.87 5.12
CA LEU A 569 26.96 7.53 5.66
C LEU A 569 28.36 7.32 6.24
N GLU A 570 29.41 7.80 5.58
CA GLU A 570 30.79 7.74 6.06
C GLU A 570 31.00 8.59 7.32
N ASP A 571 30.32 9.73 7.43
CA ASP A 571 30.28 10.53 8.66
C ASP A 571 29.62 9.75 9.80
N ALA A 572 28.48 9.10 9.54
CA ALA A 572 27.85 8.25 10.54
C ALA A 572 28.78 7.11 11.01
N GLN A 573 29.51 6.46 10.10
CA GLN A 573 30.51 5.44 10.48
C GLN A 573 31.64 6.00 11.35
N ARG A 574 32.04 7.26 11.14
CA ARG A 574 33.13 7.91 11.89
C ARG A 574 32.70 8.40 13.28
N TYR A 575 31.49 8.95 13.39
CA TYR A 575 31.04 9.61 14.61
C TYR A 575 30.35 8.66 15.60
N PHE A 576 29.82 7.54 15.13
CA PHE A 576 29.15 6.56 15.98
C PHE A 576 30.07 5.36 16.28
N GLU A 577 29.94 4.81 17.48
CA GLU A 577 30.73 3.65 17.94
C GLU A 577 30.37 2.38 17.15
N GLU A 578 31.24 1.36 17.15
CA GLU A 578 31.06 0.12 16.35
C GLU A 578 29.73 -0.61 16.60
N ASN A 579 29.25 -0.61 17.85
CA ASN A 579 27.98 -1.23 18.22
C ASN A 579 26.79 -0.26 18.18
N ASP A 580 27.00 0.98 17.74
CA ASP A 580 25.94 1.95 17.59
C ASP A 580 25.12 1.65 16.32
N TYR A 581 23.81 1.70 16.48
CA TYR A 581 22.86 1.43 15.43
C TYR A 581 23.04 2.31 14.19
N GLU A 582 23.33 3.61 14.36
CA GLU A 582 23.45 4.54 13.24
C GLU A 582 24.67 4.19 12.38
N ARG A 583 25.75 3.67 13.00
CA ARG A 583 26.91 3.13 12.27
C ARG A 583 26.57 1.84 11.52
N MET A 584 25.97 0.86 12.18
CA MET A 584 25.57 -0.40 11.53
C MET A 584 24.59 -0.16 10.36
N SER A 585 23.64 0.76 10.53
CA SER A 585 22.73 1.15 9.46
C SER A 585 23.45 1.88 8.32
N ALA A 586 24.52 2.63 8.60
CA ALA A 586 25.30 3.29 7.57
C ALA A 586 26.13 2.30 6.75
N GLU A 587 26.74 1.32 7.42
CA GLU A 587 27.45 0.19 6.79
C GLU A 587 26.54 -0.58 5.82
N GLU A 588 25.35 -1.01 6.27
CA GLU A 588 24.38 -1.71 5.40
C GLU A 588 24.01 -0.88 4.15
N ARG A 589 23.81 0.44 4.33
CA ARG A 589 23.41 1.33 3.23
C ARG A 589 24.53 1.59 2.24
N LEU A 590 25.77 1.69 2.70
CA LEU A 590 26.94 1.80 1.82
C LEU A 590 27.11 0.54 0.98
N ASP A 591 26.92 -0.64 1.57
CA ASP A 591 26.96 -1.89 0.83
C ASP A 591 25.82 -2.01 -0.20
N ASN A 592 24.59 -1.66 0.18
CA ASN A 592 23.46 -1.65 -0.75
C ASN A 592 23.69 -0.66 -1.90
N LEU A 593 24.24 0.52 -1.62
CA LEU A 593 24.60 1.49 -2.63
C LEU A 593 25.66 0.93 -3.59
N ARG A 594 26.73 0.33 -3.05
CA ARG A 594 27.80 -0.29 -3.85
C ARG A 594 27.25 -1.40 -4.76
N LEU A 595 26.54 -2.36 -4.19
CA LEU A 595 25.95 -3.49 -4.93
C LEU A 595 24.95 -3.00 -5.98
N GLY A 596 24.14 -2.00 -5.65
CA GLY A 596 23.18 -1.40 -6.58
C GLY A 596 23.86 -0.74 -7.78
N LEU A 597 24.99 -0.07 -7.57
CA LEU A 597 25.79 0.54 -8.65
C LEU A 597 26.60 -0.48 -9.45
N GLU A 598 26.90 -1.66 -8.88
CA GLU A 598 27.50 -2.79 -9.62
C GLU A 598 26.48 -3.47 -10.56
N SER A 599 25.18 -3.43 -10.22
CA SER A 599 24.09 -3.95 -11.07
C SER A 599 23.06 -2.89 -11.43
N ILE A 600 23.49 -1.88 -12.20
CA ILE A 600 22.63 -0.79 -12.68
C ILE A 600 21.36 -1.30 -13.39
N PRO A 601 21.43 -2.30 -14.30
CA PRO A 601 20.23 -2.77 -15.01
C PRO A 601 19.13 -3.30 -14.09
N ASP A 602 19.46 -3.77 -12.89
CA ASP A 602 18.49 -4.28 -11.92
C ASP A 602 17.81 -3.16 -11.11
N GLN A 603 18.35 -1.94 -11.15
CA GLN A 603 17.82 -0.81 -10.37
C GLN A 603 16.62 -0.15 -11.01
N ARG A 604 16.28 -0.52 -12.23
CA ARG A 604 15.16 0.03 -12.99
C ARG A 604 14.54 -0.99 -13.93
N ARG A 605 13.23 -0.90 -14.12
CA ARG A 605 12.55 -1.71 -15.13
C ARG A 605 11.29 -1.04 -15.62
N VAL A 606 10.92 -1.38 -16.85
CA VAL A 606 9.56 -1.18 -17.33
C VAL A 606 8.66 -2.18 -16.60
N ILE A 607 7.49 -1.73 -16.17
CA ILE A 607 6.44 -2.59 -15.61
C ILE A 607 5.17 -2.43 -16.44
N THR A 608 4.40 -3.50 -16.52
CA THR A 608 3.03 -3.47 -17.07
C THR A 608 2.03 -3.73 -15.95
N PHE A 609 0.79 -3.26 -16.14
CA PHE A 609 -0.27 -3.52 -15.18
C PHE A 609 -0.87 -4.91 -15.45
N SER A 610 -0.57 -5.84 -14.56
CA SER A 610 -0.94 -7.26 -14.69
C SER A 610 -2.30 -7.54 -14.07
N ARG A 611 -2.79 -8.78 -14.16
CA ARG A 611 -3.95 -9.24 -13.38
C ARG A 611 -3.63 -9.25 -11.88
N GLY A 612 -4.66 -9.20 -11.04
CA GLY A 612 -4.58 -9.55 -9.62
C GLY A 612 -4.21 -11.02 -9.36
N ALA A 613 -4.20 -11.41 -8.09
CA ALA A 613 -3.96 -12.77 -7.64
C ALA A 613 -5.01 -13.71 -8.23
N CYS A 614 -4.55 -14.89 -8.65
CA CYS A 614 -5.42 -15.88 -9.25
C CYS A 614 -4.82 -17.28 -9.14
N ALA A 615 -5.71 -18.27 -9.19
CA ALA A 615 -5.33 -19.62 -9.53
C ALA A 615 -5.18 -19.72 -11.07
N LEU A 616 -4.08 -20.30 -11.55
CA LEU A 616 -3.80 -20.43 -12.97
C LEU A 616 -4.71 -21.50 -13.60
N LYS A 617 -5.46 -21.10 -14.63
CA LYS A 617 -6.46 -21.94 -15.31
C LYS A 617 -5.83 -22.85 -16.37
N LEU A 618 -4.86 -23.66 -15.97
CA LEU A 618 -4.06 -24.45 -16.91
C LEU A 618 -4.79 -25.68 -17.47
N GLY A 619 -5.69 -26.29 -16.69
CA GLY A 619 -6.41 -27.50 -17.11
C GLY A 619 -7.45 -27.30 -18.22
N GLU A 620 -7.73 -26.05 -18.60
CA GLU A 620 -8.63 -25.70 -19.70
C GLU A 620 -7.86 -25.46 -21.03
N LEU A 621 -6.53 -25.55 -21.01
CA LEU A 621 -5.63 -25.12 -22.10
C LEU A 621 -4.93 -26.29 -22.83
N GLU A 622 -5.47 -27.51 -22.68
CA GLU A 622 -4.95 -28.73 -23.35
C GLU A 622 -5.43 -28.88 -24.79
#